data_AF-A0A371NYH3-F1
#
_entry.id   AF-A0A371NYH3-F1
#
_cell.length_a   1.000
_cell.length_b   1.000
_cell.length_c   1.000
_cell.angle_alpha   90.00
_cell.angle_beta   90.00
_cell.angle_gamma   90.00
#
_symmetry.space_group_name_H-M   'P 1'
#
loop_
_entity.id
_entity.type
_entity.pdbx_description
1 polymer ?
#
loop_
_entity_poly.entity_id
_entity_poly.type
_entity_poly.pdbx_seq_one_letter_code
_entity_poly.pdbx_strand_id
1 'polypeptide(L)'
;MPSEPTSPFDDPEFRAQLAAMGIGHHPGMAAQLLKDMAPLLADEGIDLDDLDGTDLDAVNAALGRAMERHNLMLFTPTGRHRDQAIAVLRVATGAIADGNIVVAEAVIGSIPSDPTDDAASVAHVIGTALGLLDDWHSDPARRAQVLRTRIAKWPRGRSRKAGTDMIGLAKKGRAFASLDSLHRTYSGLEILEASALAVAGTLIAWAAHDGVDLAELAERMLASDAPDARPTPAAGSAFRRPEPGVSSRSARGATEGGRSARGAYDPLAHLMTAFRDWLDVEAPDIAAPTVDDELTMFNGLSLAARSAEPRIDDPEDVIEIIEFLQGLDDEQMRDQSLETLDDYLHFQLDSAIDPDAWTDAHHAVEAALSEHDPLSVLLANVIEEGRAIPEEDRRARLAQTRIASAVPALLDWVGASRPITATGNLRRADIAGFAALLGIRAEGVAKGPAPGPWVPHEPGAALQEPDVFRVQQSSQVPVPAAWWSALDLADVLESSRSRVHPASAAQEWDHGEPSLEMLDMLVGIFVSELLIGAGDIDMFSAARTVAAIQLLAATLEPDAAGELSELDDLYRPGALRTLNRLAHVGIVETDAAGRHAVPAELRSTVARGILLALAAMTAME
;
A
#
# COMPACT_ATOMS: atom_id res chain seq x y z
N MET A 1 8.26 -44.47 -36.49
CA MET A 1 8.62 -43.05 -36.47
C MET A 1 7.35 -42.27 -36.15
N PRO A 2 7.01 -42.04 -34.87
CA PRO A 2 5.98 -41.09 -34.51
C PRO A 2 6.61 -39.69 -34.50
N SER A 3 5.94 -38.77 -35.19
CA SER A 3 6.25 -37.33 -35.27
C SER A 3 6.20 -36.67 -33.89
N GLU A 4 7.19 -35.83 -33.59
CA GLU A 4 7.20 -34.94 -32.42
C GLU A 4 5.93 -34.05 -32.39
N PRO A 5 5.41 -33.72 -31.19
CA PRO A 5 4.30 -32.80 -31.08
C PRO A 5 4.78 -31.38 -31.41
N THR A 6 4.41 -30.88 -32.59
CA THR A 6 4.64 -29.49 -32.97
C THR A 6 3.88 -28.58 -32.01
N SER A 7 4.58 -27.63 -31.42
CA SER A 7 4.01 -26.63 -30.52
C SER A 7 2.93 -25.83 -31.27
N PRO A 8 1.82 -25.42 -30.63
CA PRO A 8 0.85 -24.49 -31.24
C PRO A 8 1.52 -23.19 -31.69
N PHE A 9 2.65 -22.84 -31.05
CA PHE A 9 3.48 -21.70 -31.38
C PHE A 9 4.30 -21.89 -32.66
N ASP A 10 4.35 -23.07 -33.27
CA ASP A 10 5.00 -23.32 -34.57
C ASP A 10 4.02 -23.23 -35.75
N ASP A 11 2.73 -23.00 -35.45
CA ASP A 11 1.70 -22.74 -36.45
C ASP A 11 1.89 -21.33 -37.07
N PRO A 12 2.11 -21.23 -38.40
CA PRO A 12 2.29 -19.96 -39.08
C PRO A 12 1.05 -19.04 -39.01
N GLU A 13 -0.16 -19.58 -38.96
CA GLU A 13 -1.40 -18.78 -38.84
C GLU A 13 -1.53 -18.16 -37.45
N PHE A 14 -1.16 -18.91 -36.41
CA PHE A 14 -1.14 -18.45 -35.03
C PHE A 14 -0.06 -17.37 -34.81
N ARG A 15 1.14 -17.53 -35.41
CA ARG A 15 2.20 -16.51 -35.40
C ARG A 15 1.81 -15.24 -36.17
N ALA A 16 1.11 -15.38 -37.29
CA ALA A 16 0.62 -14.23 -38.07
C ALA A 16 -0.46 -13.43 -37.31
N GLN A 17 -1.32 -14.10 -36.54
CA GLN A 17 -2.31 -13.44 -35.66
C GLN A 17 -1.66 -12.69 -34.50
N LEU A 18 -0.65 -13.26 -33.84
CA LEU A 18 0.08 -12.60 -32.76
C LEU A 18 0.88 -11.38 -33.24
N ALA A 19 1.51 -11.48 -34.42
CA ALA A 19 2.21 -10.37 -35.05
C ALA A 19 1.26 -9.23 -35.48
N ALA A 20 0.02 -9.54 -35.88
CA ALA A 20 -1.00 -8.54 -36.19
C ALA A 20 -1.53 -7.80 -34.94
N MET A 21 -1.33 -8.35 -33.74
CA MET A 21 -1.70 -7.77 -32.45
C MET A 21 -0.51 -7.13 -31.71
N GLY A 22 0.68 -7.08 -32.32
CA GLY A 22 1.87 -6.46 -31.74
C GLY A 22 2.58 -7.28 -30.65
N ILE A 23 2.26 -8.57 -30.49
CA ILE A 23 2.81 -9.43 -29.43
C ILE A 23 3.90 -10.34 -30.00
N GLY A 24 5.15 -10.14 -29.56
CA GLY A 24 6.28 -11.03 -29.84
C GLY A 24 6.40 -12.17 -28.81
N HIS A 25 6.47 -13.42 -29.26
CA HIS A 25 6.67 -14.60 -28.42
C HIS A 25 8.16 -14.89 -28.19
N HIS A 26 8.63 -14.89 -26.92
CA HIS A 26 10.01 -15.22 -26.54
C HIS A 26 10.06 -16.40 -25.56
N PRO A 27 10.19 -17.66 -26.04
CA PRO A 27 10.39 -18.81 -25.18
C PRO A 27 11.86 -18.93 -24.76
N GLY A 28 12.15 -19.04 -23.45
CA GLY A 28 13.48 -19.47 -22.98
C GLY A 28 14.13 -18.76 -21.78
N MET A 29 13.44 -18.11 -20.85
CA MET A 29 14.08 -17.28 -19.78
C MET A 29 15.28 -17.90 -19.05
N ALA A 30 15.26 -19.20 -18.68
CA ALA A 30 16.41 -19.84 -18.02
C ALA A 30 17.59 -20.10 -18.99
N ALA A 31 17.30 -20.45 -20.25
CA ALA A 31 18.30 -20.60 -21.29
C ALA A 31 18.82 -19.24 -21.78
N GLN A 32 17.98 -18.21 -21.77
CA GLN A 32 18.31 -16.84 -22.10
C GLN A 32 19.17 -16.23 -21.00
N LEU A 33 18.84 -16.42 -19.72
CA LEU A 33 19.69 -16.00 -18.60
C LEU A 33 21.05 -16.70 -18.62
N LEU A 34 21.11 -18.02 -18.88
CA LEU A 34 22.38 -18.73 -19.09
C LEU A 34 23.15 -18.20 -20.32
N LYS A 35 22.46 -17.85 -21.40
CA LYS A 35 23.05 -17.27 -22.61
C LYS A 35 23.54 -15.83 -22.39
N ASP A 36 22.84 -15.04 -21.58
CA ASP A 36 23.21 -13.67 -21.21
C ASP A 36 24.37 -13.66 -20.20
N MET A 37 24.48 -14.71 -19.39
CA MET A 37 25.58 -14.94 -18.46
C MET A 37 26.80 -15.61 -19.08
N ALA A 38 26.65 -16.33 -20.21
CA ALA A 38 27.74 -17.04 -20.87
C ALA A 38 28.96 -16.15 -21.20
N PRO A 39 28.82 -14.90 -21.69
CA PRO A 39 29.96 -14.00 -21.89
C PRO A 39 30.67 -13.62 -20.59
N LEU A 40 29.92 -13.44 -19.49
CA LEU A 40 30.48 -13.08 -18.18
C LEU A 40 31.21 -14.26 -17.53
N LEU A 41 30.72 -15.48 -17.77
CA LEU A 41 31.37 -16.71 -17.32
C LEU A 41 32.62 -17.02 -18.14
N ALA A 42 32.60 -16.75 -19.44
CA ALA A 42 33.77 -16.87 -20.31
C ALA A 42 34.89 -15.89 -19.91
N ASP A 43 34.55 -14.65 -19.51
CA ASP A 43 35.48 -13.68 -18.91
C ASP A 43 36.16 -14.20 -17.63
N GLU A 44 35.48 -15.09 -16.89
CA GLU A 44 35.98 -15.75 -15.67
C GLU A 44 36.68 -17.10 -15.96
N GLY A 45 36.82 -17.47 -17.23
CA GLY A 45 37.47 -18.72 -17.67
C GLY A 45 36.60 -19.97 -17.56
N ILE A 46 35.28 -19.83 -17.45
CA ILE A 46 34.31 -20.94 -17.43
C ILE A 46 33.57 -21.00 -18.77
N ASP A 47 33.78 -22.07 -19.51
CA ASP A 47 33.03 -22.37 -20.73
C ASP A 47 31.83 -23.25 -20.40
N LEU A 48 30.62 -22.76 -20.64
CA LEU A 48 29.38 -23.52 -20.41
C LEU A 48 29.17 -24.64 -21.43
N ASP A 49 29.83 -24.56 -22.59
CA ASP A 49 29.77 -25.57 -23.65
C ASP A 49 30.88 -26.64 -23.49
N ASP A 50 31.84 -26.42 -22.58
CA ASP A 50 32.94 -27.35 -22.25
C ASP A 50 33.31 -27.30 -20.74
N LEU A 51 32.68 -28.17 -19.94
CA LEU A 51 32.88 -28.24 -18.48
C LEU A 51 33.83 -29.36 -18.03
N ASP A 52 34.55 -30.01 -18.95
CA ASP A 52 35.36 -31.18 -18.62
C ASP A 52 36.54 -30.85 -17.69
N GLY A 53 36.46 -31.36 -16.46
CA GLY A 53 37.53 -31.22 -15.44
C GLY A 53 37.43 -29.96 -14.56
N THR A 54 36.37 -29.16 -14.71
CA THR A 54 36.17 -27.93 -13.93
C THR A 54 35.53 -28.24 -12.56
N ASP A 55 36.14 -27.71 -11.50
CA ASP A 55 35.64 -27.88 -10.12
C ASP A 55 34.28 -27.20 -9.93
N LEU A 56 33.30 -27.94 -9.38
CA LEU A 56 31.93 -27.47 -9.18
C LEU A 56 31.86 -26.24 -8.25
N ASP A 57 32.76 -26.16 -7.26
CA ASP A 57 32.84 -25.00 -6.37
C ASP A 57 33.37 -23.75 -7.10
N ALA A 58 34.28 -23.94 -8.06
CA ALA A 58 34.78 -22.87 -8.91
C ALA A 58 33.71 -22.36 -9.89
N VAL A 59 32.90 -23.26 -10.46
CA VAL A 59 31.75 -22.92 -11.32
C VAL A 59 30.70 -22.14 -10.52
N ASN A 60 30.35 -22.57 -9.31
CA ASN A 60 29.40 -21.87 -8.44
C ASN A 60 29.89 -20.47 -8.03
N ALA A 61 31.18 -20.33 -7.72
CA ALA A 61 31.76 -19.04 -7.38
C ALA A 61 31.80 -18.09 -8.59
N ALA A 62 32.10 -18.60 -9.79
CA ALA A 62 32.07 -17.84 -11.04
C ALA A 62 30.64 -17.42 -11.42
N LEU A 63 29.65 -18.31 -11.27
CA LEU A 63 28.21 -17.99 -11.41
C LEU A 63 27.79 -16.89 -10.45
N GLY A 64 28.23 -16.94 -9.18
CA GLY A 64 27.98 -15.89 -8.21
C GLY A 64 28.49 -14.52 -8.68
N ARG A 65 29.75 -14.44 -9.13
CA ARG A 65 30.35 -13.19 -9.63
C ARG A 65 29.74 -12.72 -10.95
N ALA A 66 29.46 -13.64 -11.87
CA ALA A 66 28.81 -13.32 -13.12
C ALA A 66 27.38 -12.81 -12.88
N MET A 67 26.66 -13.35 -11.89
CA MET A 67 25.31 -12.90 -11.55
C MET A 67 25.34 -11.53 -10.89
N GLU A 68 26.29 -11.29 -10.01
CA GLU A 68 26.54 -9.96 -9.42
C GLU A 68 26.87 -8.92 -10.51
N ARG A 69 27.69 -9.28 -11.50
CA ARG A 69 28.04 -8.41 -12.64
C ARG A 69 26.86 -8.21 -13.59
N HIS A 70 26.06 -9.25 -13.83
CA HIS A 70 24.82 -9.15 -14.62
C HIS A 70 23.80 -8.22 -13.94
N ASN A 71 23.59 -8.38 -12.64
CA ASN A 71 22.73 -7.49 -11.86
C ASN A 71 23.24 -6.05 -11.90
N LEU A 72 24.54 -5.83 -11.74
CA LEU A 72 25.12 -4.48 -11.82
C LEU A 72 24.90 -3.82 -13.20
N MET A 73 24.94 -4.61 -14.29
CA MET A 73 24.61 -4.11 -15.64
C MET A 73 23.14 -3.71 -15.77
N LEU A 74 22.21 -4.43 -15.13
CA LEU A 74 20.77 -4.09 -15.14
C LEU A 74 20.48 -2.74 -14.46
N PHE A 75 21.31 -2.31 -13.51
CA PHE A 75 21.18 -1.02 -12.83
C PHE A 75 22.09 0.07 -13.41
N THR A 76 22.86 -0.19 -14.47
CA THR A 76 23.76 0.80 -15.07
C THR A 76 23.42 1.05 -16.54
N PRO A 77 22.25 1.65 -16.83
CA PRO A 77 21.85 1.90 -18.22
C PRO A 77 22.82 2.84 -18.92
N THR A 78 23.03 2.60 -20.21
CA THR A 78 23.82 3.46 -21.10
C THR A 78 23.00 3.86 -22.33
N GLY A 79 23.43 4.92 -23.02
CA GLY A 79 22.77 5.43 -24.23
C GLY A 79 21.27 5.72 -24.03
N ARG A 80 20.44 5.26 -24.97
CA ARG A 80 19.00 5.58 -25.02
C ARG A 80 18.23 5.21 -23.74
N HIS A 81 18.55 4.09 -23.09
CA HIS A 81 17.87 3.70 -21.86
C HIS A 81 18.21 4.60 -20.67
N ARG A 82 19.42 5.17 -20.65
CA ARG A 82 19.80 6.19 -19.68
C ARG A 82 19.01 7.47 -19.94
N ASP A 83 18.89 7.89 -21.19
CA ASP A 83 18.12 9.06 -21.59
C ASP A 83 16.64 8.93 -21.21
N GLN A 84 16.05 7.75 -21.42
CA GLN A 84 14.68 7.43 -21.03
C GLN A 84 14.50 7.46 -19.51
N ALA A 85 15.44 6.87 -18.75
CA ALA A 85 15.40 6.90 -17.29
C ALA A 85 15.47 8.34 -16.74
N ILE A 86 16.33 9.16 -17.35
CA ILE A 86 16.47 10.59 -17.07
C ILE A 86 15.18 11.36 -17.39
N ALA A 87 14.52 11.06 -18.51
CA ALA A 87 13.28 11.70 -18.89
C ALA A 87 12.15 11.41 -17.89
N VAL A 88 12.04 10.16 -17.42
CA VAL A 88 11.11 9.78 -16.35
C VAL A 88 11.37 10.56 -15.08
N LEU A 89 12.63 10.66 -14.64
CA LEU A 89 13.01 11.43 -13.45
C LEU A 89 12.71 12.92 -13.59
N ARG A 90 12.84 13.51 -14.79
CA ARG A 90 12.46 14.91 -15.05
C ARG A 90 10.96 15.12 -14.89
N VAL A 91 10.13 14.29 -15.53
CA VAL A 91 8.68 14.41 -15.46
C VAL A 91 8.19 14.21 -14.03
N ALA A 92 8.70 13.19 -13.33
CA ALA A 92 8.37 12.96 -11.91
C ALA A 92 8.81 14.13 -11.03
N THR A 93 9.99 14.71 -11.27
CA THR A 93 10.48 15.88 -10.52
C THR A 93 9.59 17.10 -10.70
N GLY A 94 9.14 17.37 -11.92
CA GLY A 94 8.19 18.46 -12.20
C GLY A 94 6.88 18.27 -11.44
N ALA A 95 6.26 17.08 -11.57
CA ALA A 95 5.03 16.76 -10.87
C ALA A 95 5.15 16.86 -9.34
N ILE A 96 6.25 16.37 -8.75
CA ILE A 96 6.52 16.49 -7.31
C ILE A 96 6.68 17.95 -6.88
N ALA A 97 7.36 18.77 -7.68
CA ALA A 97 7.56 20.17 -7.37
C ALA A 97 6.29 21.01 -7.47
N ASP A 98 5.39 20.64 -8.38
CA ASP A 98 4.06 21.24 -8.54
C ASP A 98 3.06 20.73 -7.49
N GLY A 99 3.48 19.86 -6.56
CA GLY A 99 2.62 19.24 -5.56
C GLY A 99 1.65 18.19 -6.12
N ASN A 100 1.76 17.84 -7.41
CA ASN A 100 0.89 16.89 -8.07
C ASN A 100 1.39 15.44 -7.88
N ILE A 101 1.18 14.94 -6.65
CA ILE A 101 1.61 13.61 -6.24
C ILE A 101 0.95 12.50 -7.07
N VAL A 102 -0.33 12.66 -7.45
CA VAL A 102 -1.07 11.70 -8.30
C VAL A 102 -0.38 11.53 -9.66
N VAL A 103 0.02 12.63 -10.32
CA VAL A 103 0.75 12.56 -11.58
C VAL A 103 2.15 11.97 -11.39
N ALA A 104 2.83 12.31 -10.30
CA ALA A 104 4.13 11.73 -9.99
C ALA A 104 4.04 10.21 -9.78
N GLU A 105 3.01 9.74 -9.07
CA GLU A 105 2.72 8.31 -8.86
C GLU A 105 2.40 7.61 -10.18
N ALA A 106 1.57 8.22 -11.04
CA ALA A 106 1.23 7.66 -12.34
C ALA A 106 2.48 7.51 -13.24
N VAL A 107 3.37 8.52 -13.23
CA VAL A 107 4.63 8.49 -14.00
C VAL A 107 5.55 7.39 -13.48
N ILE A 108 5.73 7.28 -12.16
CA ILE A 108 6.58 6.25 -11.55
C ILE A 108 5.98 4.85 -11.71
N GLY A 109 4.66 4.71 -11.57
CA GLY A 109 3.93 3.45 -11.75
C GLY A 109 3.86 2.96 -13.18
N SER A 110 4.05 3.84 -14.17
CA SER A 110 4.07 3.48 -15.59
C SER A 110 5.37 2.82 -16.07
N ILE A 111 6.41 2.80 -15.23
CA ILE A 111 7.74 2.29 -15.60
C ILE A 111 7.67 0.75 -15.72
N PRO A 112 8.04 0.16 -16.88
CA PRO A 112 8.01 -1.29 -17.06
C PRO A 112 9.07 -2.00 -16.21
N SER A 113 8.79 -3.25 -15.83
CA SER A 113 9.75 -4.08 -15.08
C SER A 113 11.02 -4.39 -15.88
N ASP A 114 10.86 -4.69 -17.17
CA ASP A 114 11.93 -4.99 -18.11
C ASP A 114 12.10 -3.86 -19.13
N PRO A 115 13.32 -3.64 -19.67
CA PRO A 115 13.54 -2.58 -20.64
C PRO A 115 12.90 -2.92 -21.99
N THR A 116 12.35 -1.91 -22.67
CA THR A 116 11.86 -2.01 -24.04
C THR A 116 12.60 -1.02 -24.92
N ASP A 117 12.48 -1.14 -26.26
CA ASP A 117 13.12 -0.21 -27.18
C ASP A 117 12.76 1.27 -26.90
N ASP A 118 11.55 1.49 -26.38
CA ASP A 118 10.95 2.81 -26.17
C ASP A 118 10.88 3.24 -24.68
N ALA A 119 11.21 2.37 -23.72
CA ALA A 119 11.12 2.69 -22.30
C ALA A 119 12.26 2.10 -21.45
N ALA A 120 12.71 2.88 -20.47
CA ALA A 120 13.62 2.42 -19.43
C ALA A 120 12.89 1.51 -18.42
N SER A 121 13.60 0.54 -17.86
CA SER A 121 13.06 -0.33 -16.82
C SER A 121 13.12 0.31 -15.44
N VAL A 122 12.42 -0.30 -14.48
CA VAL A 122 12.53 0.03 -13.04
C VAL A 122 13.99 0.01 -12.58
N ALA A 123 14.76 -1.00 -12.96
CA ALA A 123 16.18 -1.10 -12.60
C ALA A 123 17.02 0.05 -13.21
N HIS A 124 16.74 0.43 -14.46
CA HIS A 124 17.40 1.56 -15.10
C HIS A 124 17.13 2.89 -14.37
N VAL A 125 15.88 3.13 -13.95
CA VAL A 125 15.49 4.37 -13.25
C VAL A 125 16.10 4.43 -11.86
N ILE A 126 16.03 3.35 -11.08
CA ILE A 126 16.68 3.25 -9.75
C ILE A 126 18.17 3.51 -9.87
N GLY A 127 18.84 2.78 -10.76
CA GLY A 127 20.28 2.86 -10.89
C GLY A 127 20.78 4.23 -11.37
N THR A 128 20.06 4.84 -12.31
CA THR A 128 20.34 6.21 -12.77
C THR A 128 20.17 7.22 -11.64
N ALA A 129 19.07 7.15 -10.90
CA ALA A 129 18.79 8.05 -9.79
C ALA A 129 19.84 7.94 -8.67
N LEU A 130 20.20 6.71 -8.25
CA LEU A 130 21.20 6.50 -7.21
C LEU A 130 22.59 7.00 -7.63
N GLY A 131 22.97 6.80 -8.90
CA GLY A 131 24.22 7.35 -9.45
C GLY A 131 24.25 8.89 -9.40
N LEU A 132 23.16 9.54 -9.82
CA LEU A 132 23.02 11.01 -9.75
C LEU A 132 23.10 11.51 -8.30
N LEU A 133 22.43 10.83 -7.37
CA LEU A 133 22.44 11.20 -5.96
C LEU A 133 23.85 11.08 -5.36
N ASP A 134 24.58 10.00 -5.65
CA ASP A 134 25.97 9.83 -5.24
C ASP A 134 26.85 10.96 -5.79
N ASP A 135 26.72 11.30 -7.08
CA ASP A 135 27.47 12.39 -7.72
C ASP A 135 27.16 13.77 -7.13
N TRP A 136 25.90 14.04 -6.78
CA TRP A 136 25.49 15.34 -6.26
C TRP A 136 25.81 15.50 -4.77
N HIS A 137 25.57 14.48 -3.95
CA HIS A 137 25.71 14.58 -2.49
C HIS A 137 27.14 14.32 -1.99
N SER A 138 27.98 13.64 -2.78
CA SER A 138 29.39 13.44 -2.45
C SER A 138 30.30 14.60 -2.91
N ASP A 139 29.85 15.45 -3.85
CA ASP A 139 30.63 16.58 -4.35
C ASP A 139 30.72 17.73 -3.31
N PRO A 140 31.91 18.04 -2.78
CA PRO A 140 32.07 19.12 -1.82
C PRO A 140 31.63 20.49 -2.34
N ALA A 141 31.69 20.73 -3.65
CA ALA A 141 31.31 22.00 -4.28
C ALA A 141 29.79 22.22 -4.30
N ARG A 142 28.99 21.15 -4.16
CA ARG A 142 27.52 21.17 -4.21
C ARG A 142 26.86 21.09 -2.83
N ARG A 143 27.67 21.05 -1.76
CA ARG A 143 27.19 20.80 -0.41
C ARG A 143 26.17 21.82 0.08
N ALA A 144 26.30 23.09 -0.32
CA ALA A 144 25.37 24.14 0.10
C ALA A 144 23.99 24.00 -0.57
N GLN A 145 23.99 23.61 -1.84
CA GLN A 145 22.83 23.42 -2.69
C GLN A 145 21.96 22.24 -2.23
N VAL A 146 22.60 21.14 -1.84
CA VAL A 146 21.89 19.90 -1.45
C VAL A 146 21.66 19.76 0.05
N LEU A 147 22.12 20.72 0.87
CA LEU A 147 22.03 20.64 2.33
C LEU A 147 20.58 20.57 2.82
N ARG A 148 19.69 21.25 2.10
CA ARG A 148 18.26 21.40 2.43
C ARG A 148 17.36 20.41 1.69
N THR A 149 17.92 19.37 1.07
CA THR A 149 17.13 18.30 0.46
C THR A 149 16.10 17.77 1.46
N ARG A 150 14.83 17.89 1.09
CA ARG A 150 13.70 17.28 1.78
C ARG A 150 13.03 16.30 0.84
N ILE A 151 12.69 15.14 1.38
CA ILE A 151 11.91 14.14 0.64
C ILE A 151 10.45 14.55 0.78
N ALA A 152 9.79 14.79 -0.37
CA ALA A 152 8.37 15.10 -0.41
C ALA A 152 7.56 14.00 0.30
N LYS A 153 6.40 14.38 0.84
CA LYS A 153 5.46 13.39 1.33
C LYS A 153 4.99 12.52 0.18
N TRP A 154 4.78 11.26 0.48
CA TRP A 154 4.38 10.24 -0.49
C TRP A 154 3.36 9.34 0.17
N PRO A 155 2.33 8.86 -0.53
CA PRO A 155 1.25 8.06 0.06
C PRO A 155 1.79 6.84 0.82
N ARG A 156 2.90 6.26 0.33
CA ARG A 156 3.66 5.23 1.05
C ARG A 156 4.70 5.86 1.97
N GLY A 157 4.41 5.95 3.28
CA GLY A 157 5.31 6.52 4.29
C GLY A 157 6.72 5.89 4.33
N ARG A 158 6.85 4.62 3.93
CA ARG A 158 8.14 3.92 3.87
C ARG A 158 9.04 4.38 2.73
N SER A 159 8.48 4.87 1.62
CA SER A 159 9.24 5.42 0.48
C SER A 159 9.93 6.72 0.85
N ARG A 160 9.29 7.55 1.69
CA ARG A 160 9.91 8.76 2.27
C ARG A 160 11.10 8.42 3.18
N LYS A 161 10.95 7.39 4.02
CA LYS A 161 12.02 6.88 4.88
C LYS A 161 13.18 6.31 4.06
N ALA A 162 12.87 5.49 3.05
CA ALA A 162 13.87 4.95 2.12
C ALA A 162 14.62 6.07 1.39
N GLY A 163 13.93 7.12 0.93
CA GLY A 163 14.55 8.29 0.30
C GLY A 163 15.49 9.02 1.26
N THR A 164 15.11 9.16 2.53
CA THR A 164 15.96 9.77 3.56
C THR A 164 17.22 8.95 3.82
N ASP A 165 17.10 7.63 3.91
CA ASP A 165 18.23 6.71 4.06
C ASP A 165 19.15 6.74 2.83
N MET A 166 18.58 6.79 1.62
CA MET A 166 19.31 6.94 0.37
C MET A 166 20.12 8.23 0.34
N ILE A 167 19.56 9.37 0.75
CA ILE A 167 20.31 10.63 0.90
C ILE A 167 21.44 10.48 1.94
N GLY A 168 21.18 9.79 3.05
CA GLY A 168 22.20 9.49 4.06
C GLY A 168 23.37 8.66 3.53
N LEU A 169 23.10 7.74 2.59
CA LEU A 169 24.10 6.93 1.89
C LEU A 169 24.78 7.74 0.77
N ALA A 170 24.04 8.58 0.05
CA ALA A 170 24.54 9.40 -1.05
C ALA A 170 25.54 10.47 -0.58
N LYS A 171 25.34 11.02 0.61
CA LYS A 171 26.33 11.89 1.30
C LYS A 171 27.69 11.23 1.53
N LYS A 172 27.76 9.91 1.43
CA LYS A 172 28.98 9.10 1.55
C LYS A 172 29.43 8.52 0.19
N GLY A 173 28.76 8.87 -0.92
CA GLY A 173 29.04 8.38 -2.27
C GLY A 173 28.88 6.86 -2.40
N ARG A 174 27.87 6.28 -1.75
CA ARG A 174 27.68 4.83 -1.70
C ARG A 174 26.22 4.37 -1.80
N ALA A 175 25.29 5.23 -2.19
CA ALA A 175 23.89 4.87 -2.33
C ALA A 175 23.71 3.74 -3.35
N PHE A 176 24.34 3.85 -4.52
CA PHE A 176 24.31 2.80 -5.54
C PHE A 176 24.96 1.50 -5.04
N ALA A 177 26.14 1.59 -4.42
CA ALA A 177 26.85 0.45 -3.85
C ALA A 177 26.12 -0.21 -2.66
N SER A 178 25.11 0.45 -2.09
CA SER A 178 24.32 -0.05 -0.96
C SER A 178 22.96 -0.61 -1.40
N LEU A 179 22.72 -0.80 -2.70
CA LEU A 179 21.44 -1.26 -3.24
C LEU A 179 20.98 -2.59 -2.65
N ASP A 180 21.87 -3.57 -2.44
CA ASP A 180 21.54 -4.83 -1.77
C ASP A 180 21.12 -4.65 -0.29
N SER A 181 21.67 -3.64 0.38
CA SER A 181 21.25 -3.29 1.74
C SER A 181 19.89 -2.61 1.74
N LEU A 182 19.61 -1.81 0.72
CA LEU A 182 18.30 -1.17 0.53
C LEU A 182 17.24 -2.23 0.23
N HIS A 183 17.47 -3.17 -0.68
CA HIS A 183 16.55 -4.28 -1.00
C HIS A 183 16.27 -5.23 0.17
N ARG A 184 17.20 -5.33 1.14
CA ARG A 184 16.94 -6.09 2.38
C ARG A 184 16.01 -5.39 3.35
N THR A 185 15.87 -4.08 3.23
CA THR A 185 15.14 -3.23 4.18
C THR A 185 13.83 -2.73 3.58
N TYR A 186 13.81 -2.47 2.27
CA TYR A 186 12.74 -1.83 1.52
C TYR A 186 12.36 -2.68 0.30
N SER A 187 11.08 -2.62 -0.10
CA SER A 187 10.60 -3.28 -1.31
C SER A 187 11.16 -2.61 -2.58
N GLY A 188 11.15 -3.32 -3.71
CA GLY A 188 11.62 -2.75 -4.98
C GLY A 188 10.83 -1.51 -5.42
N LEU A 189 9.52 -1.48 -5.13
CA LEU A 189 8.66 -0.32 -5.38
C LEU A 189 9.04 0.86 -4.47
N GLU A 190 9.23 0.62 -3.17
CA GLU A 190 9.66 1.65 -2.23
C GLU A 190 11.00 2.27 -2.65
N ILE A 191 11.92 1.45 -3.17
CA ILE A 191 13.23 1.91 -3.66
C ILE A 191 13.07 2.76 -4.93
N LEU A 192 12.19 2.37 -5.85
CA LEU A 192 11.91 3.13 -7.06
C LEU A 192 11.33 4.52 -6.73
N GLU A 193 10.29 4.57 -5.91
CA GLU A 193 9.65 5.80 -5.47
C GLU A 193 10.62 6.68 -4.69
N ALA A 194 11.34 6.11 -3.73
CA ALA A 194 12.35 6.79 -2.95
C ALA A 194 13.46 7.40 -3.82
N SER A 195 13.85 6.70 -4.88
CA SER A 195 14.87 7.17 -5.83
C SER A 195 14.39 8.42 -6.57
N ALA A 196 13.16 8.41 -7.09
CA ALA A 196 12.57 9.55 -7.76
C ALA A 196 12.36 10.74 -6.80
N LEU A 197 11.84 10.48 -5.59
CA LEU A 197 11.63 11.50 -4.56
C LEU A 197 12.92 12.14 -4.07
N ALA A 198 13.99 11.35 -3.91
CA ALA A 198 15.29 11.86 -3.49
C ALA A 198 15.95 12.74 -4.57
N VAL A 199 15.79 12.38 -5.85
CA VAL A 199 16.23 13.21 -6.98
C VAL A 199 15.44 14.51 -7.00
N ALA A 200 14.11 14.45 -6.95
CA ALA A 200 13.23 15.62 -6.96
C ALA A 200 13.54 16.57 -5.80
N GLY A 201 13.59 16.03 -4.57
CA GLY A 201 13.91 16.80 -3.37
C GLY A 201 15.30 17.46 -3.41
N THR A 202 16.26 16.83 -4.09
CA THR A 202 17.60 17.42 -4.29
C THR A 202 17.57 18.56 -5.29
N LEU A 203 16.87 18.40 -6.41
CA LEU A 203 16.74 19.46 -7.42
C LEU A 203 15.91 20.64 -6.92
N ILE A 204 14.85 20.41 -6.16
CA ILE A 204 14.04 21.47 -5.52
C ILE A 204 14.90 22.28 -4.54
N ALA A 205 15.66 21.60 -3.67
CA ALA A 205 16.55 22.28 -2.72
C ALA A 205 17.64 23.08 -3.43
N TRP A 206 18.18 22.54 -4.52
CA TRP A 206 19.20 23.21 -5.33
C TRP A 206 18.61 24.44 -6.02
N ALA A 207 17.47 24.31 -6.71
CA ALA A 207 16.79 25.43 -7.37
C ALA A 207 16.50 26.56 -6.38
N ALA A 208 16.00 26.23 -5.18
CA ALA A 208 15.74 27.18 -4.12
C ALA A 208 17.01 27.87 -3.59
N HIS A 209 18.14 27.15 -3.50
CA HIS A 209 19.43 27.72 -3.07
C HIS A 209 20.00 28.70 -4.11
N ASP A 210 19.97 28.32 -5.39
CA ASP A 210 20.58 29.10 -6.47
C ASP A 210 19.63 30.18 -7.02
N GLY A 211 18.34 30.14 -6.65
CA GLY A 211 17.32 31.09 -7.12
C GLY A 211 17.01 30.96 -8.61
N VAL A 212 17.07 29.74 -9.14
CA VAL A 212 16.85 29.41 -10.55
C VAL A 212 15.54 28.65 -10.73
N ASP A 213 15.00 28.69 -11.95
CA ASP A 213 13.85 27.88 -12.31
C ASP A 213 14.17 26.38 -12.21
N LEU A 214 13.23 25.60 -11.65
CA LEU A 214 13.44 24.18 -11.43
C LEU A 214 13.45 23.39 -12.75
N ALA A 215 12.60 23.75 -13.72
CA ALA A 215 12.57 23.06 -15.01
C ALA A 215 13.87 23.31 -15.77
N GLU A 216 14.38 24.54 -15.79
CA GLU A 216 15.70 24.88 -16.36
C GLU A 216 16.84 24.13 -15.65
N LEU A 217 16.81 24.07 -14.32
CA LEU A 217 17.81 23.33 -13.54
C LEU A 217 17.73 21.82 -13.81
N ALA A 218 16.53 21.26 -13.85
CA ALA A 218 16.29 19.85 -14.13
C ALA A 218 16.78 19.51 -15.54
N GLU A 219 16.48 20.31 -16.56
CA GLU A 219 17.01 20.10 -17.92
C GLU A 219 18.54 20.13 -17.97
N ARG A 220 19.18 21.03 -17.22
CA ARG A 220 20.64 21.14 -17.17
C ARG A 220 21.30 20.00 -16.38
N MET A 221 20.75 19.64 -15.24
CA MET A 221 21.32 18.65 -14.31
C MET A 221 20.97 17.22 -14.70
N LEU A 222 19.85 17.05 -15.38
CA LEU A 222 19.38 15.81 -15.99
C LEU A 222 19.59 15.85 -17.51
N ALA A 223 20.62 16.56 -17.99
CA ALA A 223 20.98 16.58 -19.41
C ALA A 223 21.62 15.24 -19.83
N SER A 224 21.31 14.81 -21.06
CA SER A 224 21.77 13.54 -21.64
C SER A 224 23.25 13.49 -22.06
N ASP A 225 24.02 14.56 -21.89
CA ASP A 225 25.41 14.60 -22.37
C ASP A 225 26.43 14.71 -21.24
N ALA A 226 27.06 13.59 -20.87
CA ALA A 226 28.49 13.51 -20.50
C ALA A 226 29.02 12.05 -20.48
N PRO A 227 30.27 11.82 -20.89
CA PRO A 227 30.79 10.52 -21.34
C PRO A 227 31.19 9.56 -20.20
N ASP A 228 31.16 8.26 -20.51
CA ASP A 228 31.76 7.13 -19.79
C ASP A 228 32.86 7.52 -18.78
N ALA A 229 32.49 7.68 -17.51
CA ALA A 229 33.44 7.74 -16.41
C ALA A 229 33.32 6.46 -15.59
N ARG A 230 34.17 5.48 -15.91
CA ARG A 230 34.35 4.27 -15.09
C ARG A 230 34.78 4.68 -13.66
N PRO A 231 34.23 4.05 -12.61
CA PRO A 231 34.68 4.31 -11.25
C PRO A 231 36.10 3.76 -11.05
N THR A 232 37.03 4.63 -10.70
CA THR A 232 38.40 4.25 -10.29
C THR A 232 38.43 4.12 -8.77
N PRO A 233 39.09 3.11 -8.17
CA PRO A 233 39.03 2.90 -6.73
C PRO A 233 39.85 3.95 -5.98
N ALA A 234 39.27 4.41 -4.87
CA ALA A 234 39.86 5.40 -3.98
C ALA A 234 41.18 4.91 -3.36
N ALA A 235 42.23 5.73 -3.48
CA ALA A 235 43.46 5.58 -2.73
C ALA A 235 43.95 6.96 -2.24
N GLY A 236 44.20 7.07 -0.93
CA GLY A 236 45.34 7.83 -0.41
C GLY A 236 45.11 9.27 0.06
N SER A 237 44.97 9.41 1.37
CA SER A 237 45.36 10.56 2.19
C SER A 237 46.59 11.35 1.69
N ALA A 238 46.56 12.70 1.76
CA ALA A 238 47.44 13.50 2.64
C ALA A 238 47.39 15.02 2.33
N PHE A 239 47.21 15.81 3.40
CA PHE A 239 47.77 17.16 3.66
C PHE A 239 48.06 18.12 2.48
N ARG A 240 47.43 19.31 2.54
CA ARG A 240 48.12 20.60 2.37
C ARG A 240 47.41 21.74 3.10
N ARG A 241 48.20 22.52 3.85
CA ARG A 241 47.81 23.74 4.58
C ARG A 241 47.82 24.97 3.62
N PRO A 242 47.13 26.07 4.00
CA PRO A 242 46.74 27.20 3.16
C PRO A 242 47.79 28.32 3.16
N GLU A 243 47.55 29.40 2.40
CA GLU A 243 47.98 30.81 2.65
C GLU A 243 47.50 31.73 1.48
N PRO A 244 47.47 33.08 1.61
CA PRO A 244 46.20 33.83 1.74
C PRO A 244 46.10 35.14 0.90
N GLY A 245 44.96 35.82 1.01
CA GLY A 245 44.76 37.25 0.66
C GLY A 245 44.50 37.49 -0.84
N VAL A 246 43.74 38.50 -1.26
CA VAL A 246 43.84 39.91 -0.86
C VAL A 246 42.61 40.70 -1.34
N SER A 247 42.07 41.54 -0.44
CA SER A 247 41.40 42.85 -0.63
C SER A 247 40.13 42.94 -1.50
N SER A 248 38.95 43.21 -0.92
CA SER A 248 38.41 44.53 -0.50
C SER A 248 38.07 45.50 -1.65
N ARG A 249 36.80 45.94 -1.70
CA ARG A 249 36.44 47.36 -1.68
C ARG A 249 34.93 47.57 -1.45
N SER A 250 34.68 48.36 -0.42
CA SER A 250 33.41 48.96 -0.04
C SER A 250 32.95 50.04 -1.04
N ALA A 251 31.64 50.25 -1.14
CA ALA A 251 31.07 51.60 -1.29
C ALA A 251 29.63 51.65 -0.79
N ARG A 252 29.41 52.52 0.20
CA ARG A 252 28.11 52.96 0.74
C ARG A 252 27.35 53.80 -0.28
N GLY A 253 26.03 53.77 -0.20
CA GLY A 253 25.12 54.83 -0.62
C GLY A 253 23.83 54.74 0.19
N ALA A 254 23.52 55.79 0.94
CA ALA A 254 22.42 55.89 1.90
C ALA A 254 21.25 56.71 1.33
N THR A 255 20.02 56.42 1.78
CA THR A 255 18.93 57.36 2.12
C THR A 255 17.80 56.55 2.78
N GLU A 256 17.59 56.69 4.09
CA GLU A 256 16.60 57.57 4.75
C GLU A 256 15.11 57.20 4.55
N GLY A 257 14.44 56.89 5.68
CA GLY A 257 13.08 57.37 5.95
C GLY A 257 11.96 56.32 5.93
N GLY A 258 11.48 55.90 7.10
CA GLY A 258 10.16 55.26 7.23
C GLY A 258 9.98 54.43 8.50
N ARG A 259 9.51 55.07 9.58
CA ARG A 259 8.93 54.36 10.73
C ARG A 259 7.58 53.77 10.30
N SER A 260 7.33 52.49 10.57
CA SER A 260 5.95 51.97 10.69
C SER A 260 5.84 50.94 11.81
N ALA A 261 4.61 50.83 12.31
CA ALA A 261 4.13 50.27 13.56
C ALA A 261 4.54 48.82 13.89
N ARG A 262 4.70 48.55 15.20
CA ARG A 262 4.50 47.21 15.78
C ARG A 262 3.01 46.86 15.63
N GLY A 263 2.69 45.84 14.83
CA GLY A 263 1.33 45.29 14.73
C GLY A 263 0.90 44.66 16.06
N ALA A 264 -0.36 44.87 16.43
CA ALA A 264 -1.01 44.13 17.51
C ALA A 264 -1.11 42.65 17.10
N TYR A 265 -0.81 41.74 18.02
CA TYR A 265 -0.94 40.30 17.81
C TYR A 265 -2.42 39.97 17.69
N ASP A 266 -2.84 39.46 16.52
CA ASP A 266 -4.18 38.92 16.29
C ASP A 266 -4.09 37.39 16.38
N PRO A 267 -4.56 36.78 17.49
CA PRO A 267 -4.47 35.34 17.70
C PRO A 267 -5.20 34.53 16.63
N LEU A 268 -6.32 35.03 16.10
CA LEU A 268 -7.09 34.31 15.07
C LEU A 268 -6.37 34.35 13.74
N ALA A 269 -5.77 35.49 13.37
CA ALA A 269 -4.97 35.58 12.15
C ALA A 269 -3.74 34.66 12.21
N HIS A 270 -3.15 34.48 13.40
CA HIS A 270 -2.05 33.56 13.60
C HIS A 270 -2.50 32.10 13.52
N LEU A 271 -3.63 31.76 14.14
CA LEU A 271 -4.25 30.43 14.05
C LEU A 271 -4.60 30.07 12.61
N MET A 272 -5.25 30.97 11.87
CA MET A 272 -5.60 30.76 10.46
C MET A 272 -4.37 30.60 9.57
N THR A 273 -3.28 31.32 9.86
CA THR A 273 -2.02 31.14 9.12
C THR A 273 -1.40 29.79 9.43
N ALA A 274 -1.38 29.37 10.70
CA ALA A 274 -0.85 28.07 11.09
C ALA A 274 -1.69 26.91 10.55
N PHE A 275 -3.02 27.05 10.56
CA PHE A 275 -3.94 26.06 10.00
C PHE A 275 -3.81 25.99 8.48
N ARG A 276 -3.70 27.13 7.77
CA ARG A 276 -3.37 27.14 6.33
C ARG A 276 -2.05 26.42 6.03
N ASP A 277 -0.99 26.78 6.76
CA ASP A 277 0.33 26.18 6.56
C ASP A 277 0.30 24.66 6.84
N TRP A 278 -0.59 24.20 7.71
CA TRP A 278 -0.84 22.78 7.96
C TRP A 278 -1.71 22.14 6.86
N LEU A 279 -2.78 22.78 6.38
CA LEU A 279 -3.58 22.27 5.24
C LEU A 279 -2.74 22.14 3.96
N ASP A 280 -1.83 23.09 3.70
CA ASP A 280 -0.94 23.08 2.53
C ASP A 280 0.14 21.99 2.57
N VAL A 281 0.41 21.39 3.74
CA VAL A 281 1.62 20.56 3.97
C VAL A 281 1.29 19.21 4.61
N GLU A 282 0.23 19.13 5.40
CA GLU A 282 -0.06 18.05 6.32
C GLU A 282 -1.42 17.35 6.13
N ALA A 283 -2.46 18.03 5.63
CA ALA A 283 -3.76 17.42 5.34
C ALA A 283 -3.71 16.42 4.16
N PRO A 284 -4.18 15.17 4.33
CA PRO A 284 -4.16 14.14 3.28
C PRO A 284 -5.20 14.37 2.18
N ASP A 285 -6.35 14.95 2.54
CA ASP A 285 -7.39 15.50 1.67
C ASP A 285 -7.97 16.72 2.41
N ILE A 286 -8.50 17.69 1.68
CA ILE A 286 -9.10 18.91 2.24
C ILE A 286 -10.62 18.82 2.06
N ALA A 287 -11.40 19.07 3.12
CA ALA A 287 -12.87 19.02 3.11
C ALA A 287 -13.49 19.92 2.02
N ALA A 288 -12.81 21.02 1.66
CA ALA A 288 -13.28 21.94 0.63
C ALA A 288 -12.50 21.81 -0.70
N PRO A 289 -13.07 22.27 -1.85
CA PRO A 289 -12.41 22.17 -3.15
C PRO A 289 -11.02 22.85 -3.23
N THR A 290 -10.76 23.81 -2.34
CA THR A 290 -9.49 24.50 -2.20
C THR A 290 -9.22 24.85 -0.74
N VAL A 291 -7.95 24.98 -0.37
CA VAL A 291 -7.52 25.46 0.96
C VAL A 291 -8.14 26.81 1.32
N ASP A 292 -8.39 27.68 0.33
CA ASP A 292 -9.04 28.97 0.56
C ASP A 292 -10.54 28.83 0.87
N ASP A 293 -11.23 27.85 0.26
CA ASP A 293 -12.62 27.54 0.56
C ASP A 293 -12.75 26.95 1.96
N GLU A 294 -11.82 26.08 2.36
CA GLU A 294 -11.82 25.47 3.68
C GLU A 294 -11.52 26.48 4.78
N LEU A 295 -10.55 27.37 4.57
CA LEU A 295 -10.28 28.48 5.49
C LEU A 295 -11.46 29.45 5.57
N THR A 296 -12.25 29.57 4.50
CA THR A 296 -13.48 30.37 4.52
C THR A 296 -14.55 29.68 5.37
N MET A 297 -14.70 28.37 5.26
CA MET A 297 -15.59 27.55 6.10
C MET A 297 -15.16 27.57 7.57
N PHE A 298 -13.88 27.30 7.85
CA PHE A 298 -13.31 27.33 9.19
C PHE A 298 -13.47 28.70 9.86
N ASN A 299 -13.26 29.79 9.11
CA ASN A 299 -13.50 31.15 9.62
C ASN A 299 -15.00 31.37 9.89
N GLY A 300 -15.88 30.86 9.02
CA GLY A 300 -17.33 30.85 9.24
C GLY A 300 -17.73 30.14 10.54
N LEU A 301 -17.18 28.95 10.78
CA LEU A 301 -17.38 28.16 12.01
C LEU A 301 -16.86 28.91 13.23
N SER A 302 -15.65 29.46 13.15
CA SER A 302 -15.03 30.27 14.20
C SER A 302 -15.86 31.51 14.55
N LEU A 303 -16.47 32.16 13.55
CA LEU A 303 -17.36 33.32 13.73
C LEU A 303 -18.72 32.92 14.31
N ALA A 304 -19.29 31.80 13.88
CA ALA A 304 -20.55 31.26 14.37
C ALA A 304 -20.42 30.85 15.85
N ALA A 305 -19.38 30.09 16.20
CA ALA A 305 -19.09 29.66 17.57
C ALA A 305 -18.91 30.87 18.51
N ARG A 306 -18.14 31.89 18.09
CA ARG A 306 -17.98 33.15 18.85
C ARG A 306 -19.26 33.93 19.10
N SER A 307 -20.29 33.74 18.28
CA SER A 307 -21.59 34.40 18.47
C SER A 307 -22.52 33.65 19.44
N ALA A 308 -22.20 32.40 19.77
CA ALA A 308 -23.03 31.48 20.55
C ALA A 308 -22.46 31.12 21.94
N GLU A 309 -21.28 31.65 22.31
CA GLU A 309 -20.48 31.36 23.52
C GLU A 309 -19.40 30.25 23.43
N PRO A 310 -19.53 29.11 22.70
CA PRO A 310 -18.48 28.11 22.63
C PRO A 310 -17.29 28.55 21.76
N ARG A 311 -16.10 28.09 22.10
CA ARG A 311 -14.84 28.44 21.46
C ARG A 311 -14.23 27.24 20.73
N ILE A 312 -14.03 27.40 19.42
CA ILE A 312 -13.35 26.40 18.61
C ILE A 312 -11.88 26.15 19.01
N ASP A 313 -11.26 27.03 19.80
CA ASP A 313 -9.91 26.86 20.33
C ASP A 313 -9.87 26.24 21.75
N ASP A 314 -11.01 25.76 22.24
CA ASP A 314 -11.16 25.03 23.50
C ASP A 314 -11.74 23.62 23.22
N PRO A 315 -11.03 22.52 23.55
CA PRO A 315 -11.51 21.16 23.26
C PRO A 315 -12.82 20.81 23.96
N GLU A 316 -13.12 21.39 25.13
CA GLU A 316 -14.36 21.12 25.87
C GLU A 316 -15.59 21.68 25.14
N ASP A 317 -15.41 22.75 24.37
CA ASP A 317 -16.49 23.45 23.66
C ASP A 317 -16.80 22.84 22.27
N VAL A 318 -15.95 21.94 21.77
CA VAL A 318 -16.12 21.29 20.45
C VAL A 318 -17.40 20.45 20.39
N ILE A 319 -17.78 19.80 21.50
CA ILE A 319 -19.00 18.99 21.57
C ILE A 319 -20.25 19.85 21.32
N GLU A 320 -20.31 21.05 21.92
CA GLU A 320 -21.43 21.98 21.71
C GLU A 320 -21.47 22.50 20.26
N ILE A 321 -20.31 22.63 19.61
CA ILE A 321 -20.21 22.99 18.19
C ILE A 321 -20.74 21.86 17.31
N ILE A 322 -20.42 20.59 17.60
CA ILE A 322 -20.94 19.42 16.89
C ILE A 322 -22.47 19.37 17.00
N GLU A 323 -23.04 19.53 18.21
CA GLU A 323 -24.49 19.54 18.41
C GLU A 323 -25.17 20.68 17.61
N PHE A 324 -24.55 21.86 17.55
CA PHE A 324 -25.03 22.96 16.73
C PHE A 324 -25.03 22.61 15.23
N LEU A 325 -23.95 22.00 14.73
CA LEU A 325 -23.84 21.58 13.32
C LEU A 325 -24.87 20.51 12.97
N GLN A 326 -25.07 19.52 13.85
CA GLN A 326 -26.09 18.49 13.66
C GLN A 326 -27.52 19.06 13.58
N GLY A 327 -27.76 20.24 14.18
CA GLY A 327 -29.03 20.96 14.09
C GLY A 327 -29.28 21.72 12.79
N LEU A 328 -28.32 21.75 11.84
CA LEU A 328 -28.49 22.43 10.55
C LEU A 328 -29.44 21.65 9.64
N ASP A 329 -30.42 22.33 9.04
CA ASP A 329 -31.37 21.72 8.08
C ASP A 329 -30.70 21.33 6.74
N ASP A 330 -29.58 21.96 6.39
CA ASP A 330 -28.83 21.71 5.16
C ASP A 330 -27.76 20.64 5.40
N GLU A 331 -28.01 19.43 4.89
CA GLU A 331 -27.17 18.23 5.06
C GLU A 331 -25.78 18.42 4.43
N GLN A 332 -25.70 18.95 3.21
CA GLN A 332 -24.41 19.20 2.56
C GLN A 332 -23.57 20.22 3.34
N MET A 333 -24.20 21.28 3.84
CA MET A 333 -23.51 22.28 4.65
C MET A 333 -23.07 21.72 6.00
N ARG A 334 -23.86 20.82 6.60
CA ARG A 334 -23.53 20.13 7.85
C ARG A 334 -22.29 19.26 7.67
N ASP A 335 -22.28 18.37 6.68
CA ASP A 335 -21.20 17.40 6.48
C ASP A 335 -19.89 18.11 6.18
N GLN A 336 -19.88 19.08 5.26
CA GLN A 336 -18.69 19.89 4.95
C GLN A 336 -18.18 20.67 6.17
N SER A 337 -19.08 21.08 7.07
CA SER A 337 -18.70 21.77 8.30
C SER A 337 -18.10 20.81 9.34
N LEU A 338 -18.58 19.57 9.40
CA LEU A 338 -18.02 18.53 10.27
C LEU A 338 -16.65 18.06 9.74
N GLU A 339 -16.50 17.89 8.43
CA GLU A 339 -15.21 17.56 7.80
C GLU A 339 -14.18 18.67 8.03
N THR A 340 -14.56 19.94 7.83
CA THR A 340 -13.67 21.09 8.14
C THR A 340 -13.29 21.16 9.62
N LEU A 341 -14.20 20.76 10.51
CA LEU A 341 -13.93 20.69 11.95
C LEU A 341 -12.98 19.54 12.28
N ASP A 342 -13.12 18.40 11.61
CA ASP A 342 -12.23 17.25 11.72
C ASP A 342 -10.79 17.57 11.27
N ASP A 343 -10.63 18.20 10.10
CA ASP A 343 -9.33 18.68 9.61
C ASP A 343 -8.65 19.63 10.62
N TYR A 344 -9.44 20.49 11.28
CA TYR A 344 -8.93 21.35 12.33
C TYR A 344 -8.54 20.59 13.61
N LEU A 345 -9.24 19.53 13.99
CA LEU A 345 -8.89 18.70 15.15
C LEU A 345 -7.64 17.88 14.88
N HIS A 346 -7.44 17.36 13.67
CA HIS A 346 -6.17 16.79 13.22
C HIS A 346 -5.02 17.81 13.33
N PHE A 347 -5.24 19.05 12.90
CA PHE A 347 -4.28 20.14 13.10
C PHE A 347 -3.92 20.34 14.59
N GLN A 348 -4.91 20.29 15.49
CA GLN A 348 -4.67 20.43 16.93
C GLN A 348 -3.94 19.23 17.51
N LEU A 349 -4.26 18.00 17.11
CA LEU A 349 -3.53 16.80 17.53
C LEU A 349 -2.05 16.85 17.13
N ASP A 350 -1.74 17.45 15.98
CA ASP A 350 -0.36 17.61 15.50
C ASP A 350 0.39 18.79 16.13
N SER A 351 -0.33 19.89 16.42
CA SER A 351 0.29 21.20 16.67
C SER A 351 0.07 21.76 18.07
N ALA A 352 -0.91 21.24 18.82
CA ALA A 352 -1.23 21.73 20.15
C ALA A 352 -0.11 21.44 21.16
N ILE A 353 -0.09 22.26 22.22
CA ILE A 353 0.84 22.05 23.35
C ILE A 353 0.44 20.79 24.15
N ASP A 354 -0.85 20.47 24.18
CA ASP A 354 -1.43 19.31 24.85
C ASP A 354 -2.38 18.54 23.90
N PRO A 355 -1.84 17.70 23.00
CA PRO A 355 -2.64 16.94 22.03
C PRO A 355 -3.66 16.00 22.65
N ASP A 356 -3.31 15.37 23.79
CA ASP A 356 -4.17 14.39 24.46
C ASP A 356 -5.52 15.00 24.90
N ALA A 357 -5.56 16.31 25.16
CA ALA A 357 -6.78 17.03 25.49
C ALA A 357 -7.78 17.14 24.32
N TRP A 358 -7.33 16.95 23.07
CA TRP A 358 -8.14 17.04 21.86
C TRP A 358 -8.67 15.69 21.36
N THR A 359 -8.17 14.58 21.92
CA THR A 359 -8.54 13.22 21.48
C THR A 359 -10.03 12.94 21.66
N ASP A 360 -10.63 13.35 22.78
CA ASP A 360 -12.07 13.13 23.02
C ASP A 360 -12.95 13.97 22.07
N ALA A 361 -12.50 15.19 21.74
CA ALA A 361 -13.17 16.05 20.77
C ALA A 361 -13.08 15.49 19.34
N HIS A 362 -11.92 14.95 18.97
CA HIS A 362 -11.70 14.28 17.69
C HIS A 362 -12.58 13.02 17.57
N HIS A 363 -12.61 12.16 18.59
CA HIS A 363 -13.52 11.00 18.59
C HIS A 363 -14.99 11.40 18.49
N ALA A 364 -15.39 12.54 19.06
CA ALA A 364 -16.76 13.03 18.96
C ALA A 364 -17.13 13.50 17.54
N VAL A 365 -16.21 14.17 16.82
CA VAL A 365 -16.47 14.59 15.44
C VAL A 365 -16.47 13.39 14.48
N GLU A 366 -15.55 12.45 14.66
CA GLU A 366 -15.48 11.19 13.92
C GLU A 366 -16.75 10.36 14.07
N ALA A 367 -17.29 10.30 15.29
CA ALA A 367 -18.58 9.66 15.54
C ALA A 367 -19.72 10.39 14.81
N ALA A 368 -19.73 11.73 14.79
CA ALA A 368 -20.75 12.52 14.12
C ALA A 368 -20.67 12.39 12.58
N LEU A 369 -19.46 12.32 12.00
CA LEU A 369 -19.24 12.03 10.58
C LEU A 369 -19.70 10.62 10.22
N SER A 370 -19.37 9.64 11.06
CA SER A 370 -19.77 8.23 10.88
C SER A 370 -21.28 8.01 10.98
N GLU A 371 -22.01 8.83 11.75
CA GLU A 371 -23.49 8.77 11.84
C GLU A 371 -24.18 9.10 10.50
N HIS A 372 -23.51 9.82 9.60
CA HIS A 372 -24.07 10.30 8.33
C HIS A 372 -23.48 9.57 7.11
N ASP A 373 -22.46 8.72 7.28
CA ASP A 373 -21.93 7.87 6.22
C ASP A 373 -23.02 6.92 5.67
N PRO A 374 -23.34 6.97 4.36
CA PRO A 374 -24.39 6.16 3.76
C PRO A 374 -24.20 4.64 3.98
N LEU A 375 -22.95 4.18 4.03
CA LEU A 375 -22.65 2.78 4.32
C LEU A 375 -22.97 2.44 5.78
N SER A 376 -22.57 3.27 6.73
CA SER A 376 -22.87 3.10 8.16
C SER A 376 -24.37 3.13 8.45
N VAL A 377 -25.12 4.04 7.82
CA VAL A 377 -26.59 4.11 7.90
C VAL A 377 -27.23 2.83 7.34
N LEU A 378 -26.78 2.37 6.17
CA LEU A 378 -27.24 1.11 5.57
C LEU A 378 -27.01 -0.07 6.53
N LEU A 379 -25.80 -0.21 7.07
CA LEU A 379 -25.45 -1.32 7.95
C LEU A 379 -26.27 -1.29 9.24
N ALA A 380 -26.49 -0.11 9.82
CA ALA A 380 -27.35 0.06 11.01
C ALA A 380 -28.79 -0.38 10.72
N ASN A 381 -29.37 0.06 9.60
CA ASN A 381 -30.72 -0.33 9.17
C ASN A 381 -30.83 -1.84 8.98
N VAL A 382 -29.89 -2.46 8.27
CA VAL A 382 -29.86 -3.91 8.05
C VAL A 382 -29.78 -4.69 9.38
N ILE A 383 -29.03 -4.20 10.35
CA ILE A 383 -28.93 -4.81 11.68
C ILE A 383 -30.26 -4.73 12.43
N GLU A 384 -30.93 -3.58 12.40
CA GLU A 384 -32.24 -3.39 13.04
C GLU A 384 -33.33 -4.24 12.37
N GLU A 385 -33.38 -4.29 11.04
CA GLU A 385 -34.29 -5.16 10.29
C GLU A 385 -34.10 -6.64 10.64
N GLY A 386 -32.84 -7.07 10.79
CA GLY A 386 -32.52 -8.44 11.20
C GLY A 386 -33.08 -8.83 12.57
N ARG A 387 -33.37 -7.88 13.47
CA ARG A 387 -34.03 -8.17 14.76
C ARG A 387 -35.50 -8.56 14.61
N ALA A 388 -36.13 -8.22 13.48
CA ALA A 388 -37.50 -8.63 13.20
C ALA A 388 -37.61 -10.09 12.76
N ILE A 389 -36.51 -10.72 12.33
CA ILE A 389 -36.45 -12.12 11.95
C ILE A 389 -36.40 -12.99 13.21
N PRO A 390 -37.20 -14.08 13.32
CA PRO A 390 -37.18 -14.97 14.47
C PRO A 390 -35.77 -15.50 14.79
N GLU A 391 -35.40 -15.48 16.07
CA GLU A 391 -34.08 -15.97 16.52
C GLU A 391 -33.81 -17.42 16.14
N GLU A 392 -34.84 -18.27 16.14
CA GLU A 392 -34.72 -19.68 15.75
C GLU A 392 -34.33 -19.83 14.28
N ASP A 393 -34.90 -19.02 13.39
CA ASP A 393 -34.61 -19.03 11.95
C ASP A 393 -33.18 -18.54 11.69
N ARG A 394 -32.78 -17.44 12.36
CA ARG A 394 -31.40 -16.92 12.31
C ARG A 394 -30.38 -17.95 12.78
N ARG A 395 -30.63 -18.57 13.94
CA ARG A 395 -29.77 -19.60 14.52
C ARG A 395 -29.68 -20.82 13.60
N ALA A 396 -30.81 -21.30 13.08
CA ALA A 396 -30.84 -22.44 12.18
C ALA A 396 -30.06 -22.15 10.89
N ARG A 397 -30.17 -20.94 10.34
CA ARG A 397 -29.43 -20.55 9.15
C ARG A 397 -27.93 -20.40 9.41
N LEU A 398 -27.54 -19.74 10.50
CA LEU A 398 -26.13 -19.60 10.88
C LEU A 398 -25.47 -20.96 11.14
N ALA A 399 -26.15 -21.87 11.82
CA ALA A 399 -25.67 -23.23 12.08
C ALA A 399 -25.46 -24.04 10.79
N GLN A 400 -26.18 -23.74 9.72
CA GLN A 400 -26.02 -24.39 8.41
C GLN A 400 -24.83 -23.85 7.60
N THR A 401 -24.27 -22.70 7.96
CA THR A 401 -23.05 -22.20 7.31
C THR A 401 -21.92 -23.21 7.51
N ARG A 402 -21.02 -23.31 6.54
CA ARG A 402 -19.88 -24.23 6.64
C ARG A 402 -18.92 -23.85 7.77
N ILE A 403 -18.87 -22.56 8.12
CA ILE A 403 -18.07 -22.02 9.21
C ILE A 403 -18.51 -22.58 10.56
N ALA A 404 -19.82 -22.63 10.82
CA ALA A 404 -20.36 -23.18 12.07
C ALA A 404 -20.49 -24.71 12.04
N SER A 405 -21.00 -25.27 10.95
CA SER A 405 -21.26 -26.72 10.87
C SER A 405 -20.00 -27.58 10.83
N ALA A 406 -18.84 -27.03 10.45
CA ALA A 406 -17.57 -27.75 10.45
C ALA A 406 -16.89 -27.79 11.84
N VAL A 407 -17.34 -26.99 12.82
CA VAL A 407 -16.71 -26.90 14.15
C VAL A 407 -16.67 -28.25 14.88
N PRO A 408 -17.73 -29.08 14.92
CA PRO A 408 -17.63 -30.40 15.56
C PRO A 408 -16.52 -31.28 14.98
N ALA A 409 -16.41 -31.34 13.65
CA ALA A 409 -15.38 -32.12 12.98
C ALA A 409 -13.97 -31.55 13.23
N LEU A 410 -13.86 -30.23 13.39
CA LEU A 410 -12.63 -29.58 13.81
C LEU A 410 -12.25 -29.95 15.24
N LEU A 411 -13.19 -29.87 16.20
CA LEU A 411 -12.93 -30.21 17.59
C LEU A 411 -12.50 -31.68 17.73
N ASP A 412 -13.14 -32.58 17.00
CA ASP A 412 -12.72 -33.98 16.88
C ASP A 412 -11.29 -34.11 16.30
N TRP A 413 -10.97 -33.30 15.29
CA TRP A 413 -9.65 -33.27 14.66
C TRP A 413 -8.57 -32.70 15.59
N VAL A 414 -8.86 -31.67 16.38
CA VAL A 414 -7.95 -31.12 17.39
C VAL A 414 -7.74 -32.12 18.53
N GLY A 415 -8.82 -32.81 18.94
CA GLY A 415 -8.84 -33.66 20.11
C GLY A 415 -8.49 -32.88 21.38
N ALA A 416 -7.78 -33.51 22.32
CA ALA A 416 -7.36 -32.82 23.55
C ALA A 416 -6.35 -31.69 23.29
N SER A 417 -5.51 -31.83 22.25
CA SER A 417 -4.58 -30.81 21.80
C SER A 417 -3.89 -31.23 20.51
N ARG A 418 -3.54 -30.27 19.66
CA ARG A 418 -2.83 -30.54 18.40
C ARG A 418 -1.59 -29.66 18.25
N PRO A 419 -0.46 -30.19 17.75
CA PRO A 419 0.76 -29.39 17.67
C PRO A 419 0.73 -28.41 16.49
N ILE A 420 1.12 -27.17 16.73
CA ILE A 420 1.25 -26.08 15.75
C ILE A 420 2.72 -25.66 15.59
N THR A 421 3.00 -24.65 14.77
CA THR A 421 4.33 -24.03 14.67
C THR A 421 4.56 -23.05 15.83
N ALA A 422 5.81 -22.62 16.03
CA ALA A 422 6.14 -21.62 17.05
C ALA A 422 5.54 -20.23 16.75
N THR A 423 5.09 -19.99 15.51
CA THR A 423 4.44 -18.77 15.05
C THR A 423 2.91 -18.89 15.08
N GLY A 424 2.36 -19.84 15.83
CA GLY A 424 0.91 -20.03 15.97
C GLY A 424 0.20 -20.66 14.76
N ASN A 425 0.93 -20.96 13.67
CA ASN A 425 0.34 -21.46 12.43
C ASN A 425 0.23 -22.99 12.41
N LEU A 426 -0.63 -23.54 11.54
CA LEU A 426 -0.68 -24.97 11.30
C LEU A 426 0.63 -25.47 10.69
N ARG A 427 1.01 -26.70 11.06
CA ARG A 427 2.14 -27.37 10.41
C ARG A 427 1.74 -27.75 8.98
N ARG A 428 2.71 -27.74 8.06
CA ARG A 428 2.49 -28.09 6.64
C ARG A 428 1.74 -29.41 6.44
N ALA A 429 2.05 -30.43 7.24
CA ALA A 429 1.38 -31.74 7.16
C ALA A 429 -0.11 -31.70 7.55
N ASP A 430 -0.53 -30.70 8.32
CA ASP A 430 -1.89 -30.55 8.84
C ASP A 430 -2.77 -29.66 7.94
N ILE A 431 -2.17 -28.84 7.06
CA ILE A 431 -2.89 -27.89 6.17
C ILE A 431 -3.97 -28.60 5.34
N ALA A 432 -3.64 -29.75 4.73
CA ALA A 432 -4.56 -30.47 3.86
C ALA A 432 -5.78 -30.99 4.63
N GLY A 433 -5.56 -31.56 5.81
CA GLY A 433 -6.63 -32.10 6.65
C GLY A 433 -7.57 -31.00 7.17
N PHE A 434 -7.00 -29.88 7.60
CA PHE A 434 -7.77 -28.74 8.09
C PHE A 434 -8.60 -28.07 6.98
N ALA A 435 -7.99 -27.77 5.82
CA ALA A 435 -8.70 -27.16 4.69
C ALA A 435 -9.84 -28.06 4.15
N ALA A 436 -9.66 -29.39 4.22
CA ALA A 436 -10.67 -30.34 3.78
C ALA A 436 -11.97 -30.29 4.62
N LEU A 437 -11.91 -29.85 5.89
CA LEU A 437 -13.11 -29.64 6.72
C LEU A 437 -14.05 -28.59 6.09
N LEU A 438 -13.48 -27.62 5.39
CA LEU A 438 -14.19 -26.58 4.66
C LEU A 438 -14.41 -26.93 3.17
N GLY A 439 -14.13 -28.17 2.77
CA GLY A 439 -14.24 -28.60 1.37
C GLY A 439 -13.22 -27.93 0.44
N ILE A 440 -12.11 -27.42 0.96
CA ILE A 440 -11.06 -26.75 0.19
C ILE A 440 -9.87 -27.70 0.02
N ARG A 441 -9.36 -27.81 -1.21
CA ARG A 441 -8.17 -28.61 -1.49
C ARG A 441 -6.92 -27.76 -1.28
N ALA A 442 -6.13 -28.11 -0.27
CA ALA A 442 -4.84 -27.49 -0.02
C ALA A 442 -3.76 -28.54 0.29
N GLU A 443 -2.51 -28.22 -0.01
CA GLU A 443 -1.33 -29.04 0.23
C GLU A 443 -0.21 -28.18 0.82
N GLY A 444 0.29 -28.58 1.99
CA GLY A 444 1.45 -27.94 2.61
C GLY A 444 2.76 -28.40 1.94
N VAL A 445 3.41 -27.51 1.19
CA VAL A 445 4.63 -27.82 0.42
C VAL A 445 5.86 -27.12 0.99
N ALA A 446 7.06 -27.65 0.71
CA ALA A 446 8.32 -27.01 1.11
C ALA A 446 8.70 -25.82 0.24
N LYS A 447 8.34 -25.88 -1.03
CA LYS A 447 8.56 -24.82 -2.01
C LYS A 447 7.23 -24.59 -2.71
N GLY A 448 6.81 -23.33 -2.76
CA GLY A 448 5.58 -22.96 -3.48
C GLY A 448 5.72 -23.26 -4.98
N PRO A 449 4.59 -23.40 -5.69
CA PRO A 449 4.62 -23.46 -7.15
C PRO A 449 5.30 -22.20 -7.69
N ALA A 450 6.06 -22.35 -8.79
CA ALA A 450 6.57 -21.19 -9.50
C ALA A 450 5.38 -20.31 -9.94
N PRO A 451 5.53 -18.97 -9.99
CA PRO A 451 4.49 -18.11 -10.52
C PRO A 451 4.08 -18.64 -11.90
N GLY A 452 2.79 -18.91 -12.06
CA GLY A 452 2.25 -19.25 -13.38
C GLY A 452 2.38 -18.05 -14.33
N PRO A 453 2.27 -18.26 -15.64
CA PRO A 453 2.15 -17.15 -16.58
C PRO A 453 0.96 -16.27 -16.16
N TRP A 454 1.15 -14.96 -16.18
CA TRP A 454 0.05 -14.02 -15.97
C TRP A 454 -0.99 -14.22 -17.08
N VAL A 455 -2.23 -14.48 -16.69
CA VAL A 455 -3.36 -14.62 -17.61
C VAL A 455 -4.24 -13.38 -17.42
N PRO A 456 -4.49 -12.58 -18.47
CA PRO A 456 -5.42 -11.46 -18.38
C PRO A 456 -6.79 -11.96 -17.91
N HIS A 457 -7.39 -11.25 -16.95
CA HIS A 457 -8.73 -11.55 -16.47
C HIS A 457 -9.77 -10.84 -17.34
N GLU A 458 -10.90 -11.50 -17.61
CA GLU A 458 -12.03 -10.84 -18.27
C GLU A 458 -12.57 -9.72 -17.34
N PRO A 459 -12.80 -8.49 -17.87
CA PRO A 459 -13.39 -7.41 -17.10
C PRO A 459 -14.73 -7.84 -16.49
N GLY A 460 -14.89 -7.59 -15.19
CA GLY A 460 -16.09 -7.97 -14.43
C GLY A 460 -16.17 -9.44 -14.01
N ALA A 461 -15.23 -10.30 -14.40
CA ALA A 461 -15.15 -11.67 -13.90
C ALA A 461 -14.33 -11.74 -12.60
N ALA A 462 -14.71 -12.64 -11.69
CA ALA A 462 -13.93 -12.89 -10.48
C ALA A 462 -12.56 -13.51 -10.82
N LEU A 463 -11.53 -13.18 -10.02
CA LEU A 463 -10.24 -13.85 -10.08
C LEU A 463 -10.41 -15.34 -9.76
N GLN A 464 -10.03 -16.23 -10.69
CA GLN A 464 -10.10 -17.67 -10.46
C GLN A 464 -9.15 -18.10 -9.35
N GLU A 465 -9.67 -18.95 -8.46
CA GLU A 465 -8.84 -19.62 -7.45
C GLU A 465 -8.20 -20.88 -8.03
N PRO A 466 -7.00 -21.26 -7.55
CA PRO A 466 -6.41 -22.52 -7.95
C PRO A 466 -7.28 -23.68 -7.46
N ASP A 467 -7.40 -24.70 -8.31
CA ASP A 467 -8.03 -25.97 -7.98
C ASP A 467 -7.47 -26.62 -6.69
N VAL A 468 -6.18 -26.44 -6.45
CA VAL A 468 -5.47 -26.91 -5.26
C VAL A 468 -4.48 -25.83 -4.78
N PHE A 469 -4.64 -25.37 -3.55
CA PHE A 469 -3.72 -24.44 -2.91
C PHE A 469 -2.45 -25.15 -2.46
N ARG A 470 -1.32 -24.92 -3.16
CA ARG A 470 -0.01 -25.43 -2.74
C ARG A 470 0.76 -24.35 -2.00
N VAL A 471 0.74 -24.42 -0.67
CA VAL A 471 1.17 -23.33 0.22
C VAL A 471 2.25 -23.78 1.20
N GLN A 472 3.09 -22.84 1.64
CA GLN A 472 4.11 -23.11 2.65
C GLN A 472 3.56 -22.89 4.08
N GLN A 473 2.55 -22.02 4.21
CA GLN A 473 1.93 -21.65 5.47
C GLN A 473 0.40 -21.70 5.34
N SER A 474 -0.31 -21.99 6.44
CA SER A 474 -1.77 -22.05 6.45
C SER A 474 -2.44 -20.71 6.15
N SER A 475 -1.82 -19.60 6.55
CA SER A 475 -2.30 -18.23 6.27
C SER A 475 -2.48 -17.93 4.78
N GLN A 476 -1.79 -18.67 3.90
CA GLN A 476 -1.86 -18.48 2.45
C GLN A 476 -3.10 -19.12 1.81
N VAL A 477 -3.95 -19.83 2.59
CA VAL A 477 -5.25 -20.32 2.14
C VAL A 477 -6.32 -19.44 2.77
N PRO A 478 -6.94 -18.49 2.03
CA PRO A 478 -7.68 -17.38 2.63
C PRO A 478 -8.85 -17.79 3.53
N VAL A 479 -9.71 -18.70 3.07
CA VAL A 479 -10.89 -19.15 3.84
C VAL A 479 -10.48 -19.94 5.09
N PRO A 480 -9.60 -20.97 5.02
CA PRO A 480 -9.09 -21.62 6.23
C PRO A 480 -8.34 -20.68 7.18
N ALA A 481 -7.60 -19.70 6.66
CA ALA A 481 -6.90 -18.72 7.50
C ALA A 481 -7.88 -17.85 8.29
N ALA A 482 -8.88 -17.25 7.63
CA ALA A 482 -9.91 -16.45 8.28
C ALA A 482 -10.72 -17.28 9.29
N TRP A 483 -11.01 -18.54 8.96
CA TRP A 483 -11.70 -19.43 9.89
C TRP A 483 -10.87 -19.73 11.14
N TRP A 484 -9.57 -20.00 10.97
CA TRP A 484 -8.66 -20.22 12.10
C TRP A 484 -8.59 -19.01 13.03
N SER A 485 -8.43 -17.80 12.49
CA SER A 485 -8.46 -16.57 13.28
C SER A 485 -9.78 -16.39 14.01
N ALA A 486 -10.91 -16.59 13.31
CA ALA A 486 -12.23 -16.43 13.90
C ALA A 486 -12.49 -17.41 15.06
N LEU A 487 -11.99 -18.64 14.95
CA LEU A 487 -12.10 -19.64 16.03
C LEU A 487 -11.27 -19.29 17.26
N ASP A 488 -10.08 -18.69 17.06
CA ASP A 488 -9.21 -18.24 18.15
C ASP A 488 -9.82 -16.99 18.83
N LEU A 489 -10.28 -16.01 18.04
CA LEU A 489 -10.92 -14.79 18.55
C LEU A 489 -12.30 -15.02 19.21
N ALA A 490 -13.03 -16.05 18.79
CA ALA A 490 -14.30 -16.46 19.40
C ALA A 490 -14.12 -17.43 20.59
N ASP A 491 -12.89 -17.64 21.07
CA ASP A 491 -12.57 -18.55 22.18
C ASP A 491 -13.06 -20.00 21.97
N VAL A 492 -13.19 -20.44 20.72
CA VAL A 492 -13.47 -21.85 20.36
C VAL A 492 -12.17 -22.65 20.37
N LEU A 493 -11.08 -22.04 19.92
CA LEU A 493 -9.72 -22.56 20.03
C LEU A 493 -8.87 -21.62 20.89
N GLU A 494 -7.85 -22.17 21.54
CA GLU A 494 -6.80 -21.37 22.19
C GLU A 494 -5.43 -21.92 21.80
N SER A 495 -4.57 -21.01 21.35
CA SER A 495 -3.22 -21.32 20.92
C SER A 495 -2.19 -21.05 22.02
N SER A 496 -1.48 -22.10 22.45
CA SER A 496 -0.23 -21.97 23.20
C SER A 496 0.97 -21.80 22.26
N ARG A 497 2.18 -21.62 22.81
CA ARG A 497 3.42 -21.47 22.01
C ARG A 497 3.66 -22.56 20.95
N SER A 498 3.10 -23.76 21.12
CA SER A 498 3.36 -24.88 20.19
C SER A 498 2.20 -25.86 20.03
N ARG A 499 1.06 -25.62 20.67
CA ARG A 499 -0.12 -26.47 20.59
C ARG A 499 -1.39 -25.62 20.59
N VAL A 500 -2.41 -26.08 19.88
CA VAL A 500 -3.77 -25.58 19.98
C VAL A 500 -4.62 -26.54 20.81
N HIS A 501 -5.61 -26.00 21.51
CA HIS A 501 -6.55 -26.71 22.37
C HIS A 501 -7.98 -26.22 22.11
N PRO A 502 -9.01 -27.04 22.35
CA PRO A 502 -10.37 -26.53 22.51
C PRO A 502 -10.40 -25.56 23.69
N ALA A 503 -10.98 -24.38 23.49
CA ALA A 503 -11.11 -23.33 24.49
C ALA A 503 -12.51 -23.37 25.15
N SER A 504 -12.84 -22.36 25.94
CA SER A 504 -14.04 -22.39 26.77
C SER A 504 -15.34 -22.43 25.96
N ALA A 505 -15.40 -21.70 24.84
CA ALA A 505 -16.58 -21.65 23.98
C ALA A 505 -16.83 -22.94 23.20
N ALA A 506 -15.82 -23.82 23.07
CA ALA A 506 -15.98 -25.10 22.39
C ALA A 506 -17.08 -25.98 23.02
N GLN A 507 -17.36 -25.81 24.31
CA GLN A 507 -18.39 -26.56 25.05
C GLN A 507 -19.81 -26.29 24.53
N GLU A 508 -20.06 -25.18 23.84
CA GLU A 508 -21.37 -24.92 23.22
C GLU A 508 -21.74 -25.96 22.15
N TRP A 509 -20.74 -26.57 21.51
CA TRP A 509 -20.96 -27.63 20.53
C TRP A 509 -21.14 -29.01 21.16
N ASP A 510 -20.77 -29.24 22.42
CA ASP A 510 -20.95 -30.52 23.12
C ASP A 510 -22.44 -30.86 23.32
N HIS A 511 -23.28 -29.83 23.43
CA HIS A 511 -24.72 -29.98 23.58
C HIS A 511 -25.48 -30.04 22.25
N GLY A 512 -24.77 -29.95 21.12
CA GLY A 512 -25.31 -30.10 19.76
C GLY A 512 -26.06 -28.88 19.22
N GLU A 513 -26.25 -27.83 20.02
CA GLU A 513 -26.93 -26.60 19.62
C GLU A 513 -26.25 -25.37 20.22
N PRO A 514 -25.26 -24.78 19.52
CA PRO A 514 -24.65 -23.52 19.93
C PRO A 514 -25.69 -22.38 20.01
N SER A 515 -25.44 -21.42 20.89
CA SER A 515 -26.29 -20.25 21.03
C SER A 515 -26.29 -19.38 19.76
N LEU A 516 -27.35 -18.60 19.57
CA LEU A 516 -27.40 -17.62 18.48
C LEU A 516 -26.25 -16.61 18.59
N GLU A 517 -25.95 -16.15 19.80
CA GLU A 517 -24.86 -15.20 20.08
C GLU A 517 -23.50 -15.74 19.66
N MET A 518 -23.18 -17.00 20.01
CA MET A 518 -21.93 -17.65 19.62
C MET A 518 -21.82 -17.82 18.10
N LEU A 519 -22.91 -18.21 17.44
CA LEU A 519 -22.95 -18.34 15.99
C LEU A 519 -22.81 -16.99 15.27
N ASP A 520 -23.49 -15.95 15.76
CA ASP A 520 -23.39 -14.58 15.26
C ASP A 520 -21.96 -14.07 15.39
N MET A 521 -21.34 -14.26 16.57
CA MET A 521 -19.98 -13.84 16.85
C MET A 521 -18.97 -14.55 15.92
N LEU A 522 -19.00 -15.89 15.87
CA LEU A 522 -18.08 -16.66 15.04
C LEU A 522 -18.18 -16.32 13.56
N VAL A 523 -19.41 -16.23 13.02
CA VAL A 523 -19.63 -15.91 11.60
C VAL A 523 -19.29 -14.45 11.31
N GLY A 524 -19.63 -13.52 12.20
CA GLY A 524 -19.29 -12.10 12.05
C GLY A 524 -17.79 -11.85 12.04
N ILE A 525 -17.04 -12.44 12.98
CA ILE A 525 -15.57 -12.37 13.00
C ILE A 525 -14.99 -13.02 11.75
N PHE A 526 -15.49 -14.17 11.32
CA PHE A 526 -15.03 -14.81 10.07
C PHE A 526 -15.21 -13.90 8.85
N VAL A 527 -16.35 -13.23 8.72
CA VAL A 527 -16.59 -12.28 7.61
C VAL A 527 -15.56 -11.15 7.65
N SER A 528 -15.31 -10.59 8.84
CA SER A 528 -14.32 -9.53 9.03
C SER A 528 -12.90 -9.97 8.64
N GLU A 529 -12.44 -11.10 9.19
CA GLU A 529 -11.12 -11.69 8.91
C GLU A 529 -10.94 -12.03 7.42
N LEU A 530 -12.00 -12.44 6.73
CA LEU A 530 -11.95 -12.73 5.30
C LEU A 530 -11.86 -11.45 4.45
N LEU A 531 -12.52 -10.37 4.86
CA LEU A 531 -12.49 -9.07 4.18
C LEU A 531 -11.13 -8.41 4.31
N ILE A 532 -10.54 -8.44 5.50
CA ILE A 532 -9.20 -7.89 5.78
C ILE A 532 -8.13 -8.77 5.11
N GLY A 533 -8.27 -10.10 5.25
CA GLY A 533 -7.32 -11.07 4.73
C GLY A 533 -6.09 -11.27 5.62
N ALA A 534 -5.38 -12.38 5.41
CA ALA A 534 -4.19 -12.70 6.19
C ALA A 534 -2.94 -12.00 5.63
N GLY A 535 -2.46 -10.94 6.28
CA GLY A 535 -1.23 -10.22 5.94
C GLY A 535 -1.18 -8.80 6.53
N ASP A 536 -0.05 -8.11 6.38
CA ASP A 536 0.02 -6.68 6.68
C ASP A 536 -0.87 -5.91 5.70
N ILE A 537 -1.69 -4.99 6.21
CA ILE A 537 -2.52 -4.12 5.36
C ILE A 537 -1.60 -3.06 4.71
N ASP A 538 -1.39 -3.17 3.41
CA ASP A 538 -0.93 -2.09 2.54
C ASP A 538 -2.11 -1.38 1.85
N MET A 539 -1.86 -0.23 1.23
CA MET A 539 -2.89 0.58 0.54
C MET A 539 -3.65 -0.20 -0.55
N PHE A 540 -3.02 -1.20 -1.20
CA PHE A 540 -3.69 -2.03 -2.20
C PHE A 540 -4.54 -3.14 -1.56
N SER A 541 -4.18 -3.66 -0.39
CA SER A 541 -5.12 -4.47 0.41
C SER A 541 -6.25 -3.62 0.96
N ALA A 542 -6.01 -2.41 1.47
CA ALA A 542 -7.06 -1.52 1.98
C ALA A 542 -8.09 -1.19 0.87
N ALA A 543 -7.64 -0.72 -0.30
CA ALA A 543 -8.54 -0.46 -1.44
C ALA A 543 -9.30 -1.71 -1.90
N ARG A 544 -8.68 -2.90 -1.88
CA ARG A 544 -9.36 -4.17 -2.18
C ARG A 544 -10.37 -4.56 -1.11
N THR A 545 -10.08 -4.28 0.16
CA THR A 545 -10.97 -4.54 1.30
C THR A 545 -12.17 -3.61 1.24
N VAL A 546 -11.97 -2.31 1.03
CA VAL A 546 -13.06 -1.34 0.79
C VAL A 546 -13.92 -1.78 -0.40
N ALA A 547 -13.29 -2.17 -1.52
CA ALA A 547 -14.03 -2.65 -2.68
C ALA A 547 -14.85 -3.91 -2.38
N ALA A 548 -14.31 -4.84 -1.58
CA ALA A 548 -15.04 -6.03 -1.13
C ALA A 548 -16.18 -5.68 -0.16
N ILE A 549 -15.98 -4.70 0.72
CA ILE A 549 -16.99 -4.19 1.66
C ILE A 549 -18.15 -3.54 0.89
N GLN A 550 -17.87 -2.62 -0.03
CA GLN A 550 -18.88 -1.95 -0.86
C GLN A 550 -19.69 -2.97 -1.65
N LEU A 551 -19.02 -3.94 -2.29
CA LEU A 551 -19.69 -4.97 -3.05
C LEU A 551 -20.53 -5.89 -2.17
N LEU A 552 -20.05 -6.26 -0.98
CA LEU A 552 -20.80 -7.08 -0.03
C LEU A 552 -21.99 -6.31 0.56
N ALA A 553 -21.83 -5.04 0.91
CA ALA A 553 -22.90 -4.17 1.39
C ALA A 553 -24.02 -4.04 0.36
N ALA A 554 -23.67 -3.88 -0.92
CA ALA A 554 -24.64 -3.88 -2.02
C ALA A 554 -25.42 -5.21 -2.16
N THR A 555 -24.91 -6.34 -1.62
CA THR A 555 -25.65 -7.62 -1.58
C THR A 555 -26.59 -7.77 -0.38
N LEU A 556 -26.47 -6.91 0.64
CA LEU A 556 -27.38 -6.86 1.78
C LEU A 556 -28.72 -6.23 1.38
N GLU A 557 -28.65 -5.16 0.57
CA GLU A 557 -29.82 -4.45 0.06
C GLU A 557 -29.66 -4.16 -1.44
N PRO A 558 -30.16 -5.05 -2.33
CA PRO A 558 -29.97 -4.93 -3.77
C PRO A 558 -30.52 -3.64 -4.38
N ASP A 559 -31.53 -3.03 -3.75
CA ASP A 559 -32.17 -1.80 -4.22
C ASP A 559 -31.34 -0.54 -3.91
N ALA A 560 -30.45 -0.60 -2.89
CA ALA A 560 -29.52 0.48 -2.52
C ALA A 560 -28.18 0.41 -3.30
N ALA A 561 -27.95 -0.67 -4.06
CA ALA A 561 -26.68 -0.95 -4.74
C ALA A 561 -26.25 0.10 -5.78
N GLY A 562 -27.18 0.95 -6.25
CA GLY A 562 -26.91 1.99 -7.25
C GLY A 562 -26.11 3.18 -6.70
N GLU A 563 -26.24 3.49 -5.41
CA GLU A 563 -25.56 4.64 -4.77
C GLU A 563 -24.16 4.26 -4.24
N LEU A 564 -23.93 2.98 -3.93
CA LEU A 564 -22.66 2.48 -3.37
C LEU A 564 -21.62 2.05 -4.42
N SER A 565 -21.96 2.10 -5.72
CA SER A 565 -21.18 1.46 -6.78
C SER A 565 -20.56 2.44 -7.78
N GLU A 566 -19.56 3.20 -7.32
CA GLU A 566 -18.44 3.67 -8.16
C GLU A 566 -17.19 2.80 -7.94
N LEU A 567 -17.38 1.49 -7.88
CA LEU A 567 -16.29 0.52 -7.75
C LEU A 567 -15.39 0.55 -8.99
N ASP A 568 -14.14 0.97 -8.80
CA ASP A 568 -13.07 0.89 -9.79
C ASP A 568 -12.97 -0.54 -10.36
N ASP A 569 -13.02 -0.64 -11.69
CA ASP A 569 -12.91 -1.89 -12.45
C ASP A 569 -11.63 -2.67 -12.11
N LEU A 570 -10.58 -1.98 -11.62
CA LEU A 570 -9.34 -2.58 -11.18
C LEU A 570 -9.52 -3.53 -9.98
N TYR A 571 -10.37 -3.18 -9.01
CA TYR A 571 -10.52 -3.93 -7.75
C TYR A 571 -11.71 -4.90 -7.76
N ARG A 572 -12.67 -4.67 -8.66
CA ARG A 572 -13.89 -5.49 -8.80
C ARG A 572 -13.61 -7.00 -8.94
N PRO A 573 -12.65 -7.49 -9.75
CA PRO A 573 -12.33 -8.93 -9.82
C PRO A 573 -11.90 -9.55 -8.49
N GLY A 574 -11.16 -8.78 -7.68
CA GLY A 574 -10.71 -9.17 -6.35
C GLY A 574 -11.86 -9.23 -5.35
N ALA A 575 -12.73 -8.21 -5.35
CA ALA A 575 -13.93 -8.16 -4.52
C ALA A 575 -14.89 -9.31 -4.84
N LEU A 576 -15.17 -9.59 -6.11
CA LEU A 576 -15.99 -10.73 -6.54
C LEU A 576 -15.42 -12.08 -6.09
N ARG A 577 -14.09 -12.22 -6.07
CA ARG A 577 -13.45 -13.43 -5.53
C ARG A 577 -13.75 -13.59 -4.03
N THR A 578 -13.79 -12.50 -3.25
CA THR A 578 -14.18 -12.55 -1.84
C THR A 578 -15.65 -12.96 -1.67
N LEU A 579 -16.56 -12.43 -2.49
CA LEU A 579 -17.98 -12.88 -2.48
C LEU A 579 -18.12 -14.36 -2.84
N ASN A 580 -17.36 -14.85 -3.83
CA ASN A 580 -17.36 -16.28 -4.18
C ASN A 580 -16.88 -17.17 -3.02
N ARG A 581 -15.92 -16.71 -2.21
CA ARG A 581 -15.48 -17.42 -0.99
C ARG A 581 -16.59 -17.44 0.06
N LEU A 582 -17.29 -16.33 0.28
CA LEU A 582 -18.45 -16.27 1.17
C LEU A 582 -19.58 -17.19 0.68
N ALA A 583 -19.76 -17.30 -0.63
CA ALA A 583 -20.72 -18.21 -1.23
C ALA A 583 -20.34 -19.69 -1.02
N HIS A 584 -19.05 -20.04 -1.16
CA HIS A 584 -18.55 -21.39 -0.91
C HIS A 584 -18.82 -21.89 0.52
N VAL A 585 -18.87 -20.97 1.50
CA VAL A 585 -19.16 -21.29 2.91
C VAL A 585 -20.63 -21.09 3.30
N GLY A 586 -21.49 -20.72 2.35
CA GLY A 586 -22.94 -20.61 2.55
C GLY A 586 -23.41 -19.31 3.22
N ILE A 587 -22.57 -18.26 3.23
CA ILE A 587 -22.93 -16.94 3.77
C ILE A 587 -23.62 -16.08 2.70
N VAL A 588 -23.14 -16.18 1.46
CA VAL A 588 -23.73 -15.54 0.28
C VAL A 588 -24.39 -16.61 -0.59
N GLU A 589 -25.53 -16.30 -1.20
CA GLU A 589 -26.12 -17.13 -2.23
C GLU A 589 -25.86 -16.51 -3.60
N THR A 590 -25.62 -17.37 -4.60
CA THR A 590 -25.47 -16.95 -5.99
C THR A 590 -26.66 -17.49 -6.78
N ASP A 591 -27.43 -16.60 -7.39
CA ASP A 591 -28.57 -17.00 -8.22
C ASP A 591 -28.12 -17.59 -9.58
N ALA A 592 -29.07 -18.13 -10.34
CA ALA A 592 -28.79 -18.71 -11.65
C ALA A 592 -28.26 -17.70 -12.69
N ALA A 593 -28.42 -16.40 -12.44
CA ALA A 593 -27.88 -15.32 -13.27
C ALA A 593 -26.50 -14.85 -12.78
N GLY A 594 -25.93 -15.49 -11.75
CA GLY A 594 -24.63 -15.12 -11.18
C GLY A 594 -24.69 -13.95 -10.21
N ARG A 595 -25.87 -13.48 -9.79
CA ARG A 595 -25.99 -12.39 -8.83
C ARG A 595 -25.86 -12.91 -7.42
N HIS A 596 -25.11 -12.19 -6.61
CA HIS A 596 -24.89 -12.49 -5.21
C HIS A 596 -25.94 -11.80 -4.34
N ALA A 597 -26.46 -12.51 -3.34
CA ALA A 597 -27.37 -11.98 -2.34
C ALA A 597 -27.09 -12.63 -0.98
N VAL A 598 -27.14 -11.85 0.09
CA VAL A 598 -27.09 -12.40 1.45
C VAL A 598 -28.51 -12.80 1.87
N PRO A 599 -28.73 -14.07 2.29
CA PRO A 599 -30.01 -14.52 2.85
C PRO A 599 -30.45 -13.62 4.01
N ALA A 600 -31.74 -13.31 4.09
CA ALA A 600 -32.27 -12.36 5.07
C ALA A 600 -31.83 -12.66 6.50
N GLU A 601 -31.81 -13.94 6.87
CA GLU A 601 -31.46 -14.44 8.20
C GLU A 601 -29.99 -14.22 8.58
N LEU A 602 -29.11 -13.99 7.59
CA LEU A 602 -27.67 -13.75 7.77
C LEU A 602 -27.27 -12.28 7.62
N ARG A 603 -28.15 -11.42 7.10
CA ARG A 603 -27.79 -10.03 6.74
C ARG A 603 -27.26 -9.23 7.92
N SER A 604 -27.91 -9.32 9.08
CA SER A 604 -27.48 -8.61 10.29
C SER A 604 -26.11 -9.09 10.80
N THR A 605 -25.83 -10.39 10.71
CA THR A 605 -24.52 -10.96 11.07
C THR A 605 -23.44 -10.50 10.11
N VAL A 606 -23.72 -10.50 8.80
CA VAL A 606 -22.78 -10.01 7.77
C VAL A 606 -22.53 -8.52 7.93
N ALA A 607 -23.56 -7.72 8.19
CA ALA A 607 -23.43 -6.29 8.45
C ALA A 607 -22.54 -5.99 9.67
N ARG A 608 -22.72 -6.74 10.78
CA ARG A 608 -21.82 -6.65 11.94
C ARG A 608 -20.39 -7.06 11.60
N GLY A 609 -20.19 -8.07 10.75
CA GLY A 609 -18.87 -8.46 10.26
C GLY A 609 -18.20 -7.37 9.42
N ILE A 610 -18.97 -6.63 8.62
CA ILE A 610 -18.48 -5.45 7.87
C ILE A 610 -18.08 -4.34 8.85
N LEU A 611 -18.93 -4.01 9.82
CA LEU A 611 -18.61 -2.99 10.84
C LEU A 611 -17.34 -3.36 11.62
N LEU A 612 -17.18 -4.63 11.98
CA LEU A 612 -15.97 -5.12 12.64
C LEU A 612 -14.73 -4.96 11.73
N ALA A 613 -14.86 -5.21 10.43
CA ALA A 613 -13.77 -4.99 9.48
C ALA A 613 -13.39 -3.50 9.37
N LEU A 614 -14.38 -2.60 9.29
CA LEU A 614 -14.15 -1.15 9.25
C LEU A 614 -13.46 -0.68 10.53
N ALA A 615 -13.95 -1.09 11.71
CA ALA A 615 -13.35 -0.75 12.99
C ALA A 615 -11.91 -1.29 13.14
N ALA A 616 -11.61 -2.46 12.59
CA ALA A 616 -10.26 -3.00 12.58
C ALA A 616 -9.34 -2.22 11.64
N MET A 617 -9.85 -1.69 10.52
CA MET A 617 -9.08 -0.86 9.60
C MET A 617 -8.74 0.50 10.24
N THR A 618 -9.69 1.15 10.90
CA THR A 618 -9.44 2.45 11.58
C THR A 618 -8.50 2.30 12.77
N ALA A 619 -8.57 1.21 13.53
CA ALA A 619 -7.64 0.96 14.64
C ALA A 619 -6.19 0.66 14.21
N MET A 620 -5.93 0.49 12.91
CA MET A 620 -4.61 0.23 12.34
C MET A 620 -3.94 1.48 11.74
N GLU A 621 -4.69 2.57 11.59
CA GLU A 621 -4.21 3.92 11.27
C GLU A 621 -3.61 4.58 12.53
#